data_AF-A0A6A4W2X2-F1
#
_entry.id   AF-A0A6A4W2X2-F1
#
_cell.length_a   1.000
_cell.length_b   1.000
_cell.length_c   1.000
_cell.angle_alpha   90.00
_cell.angle_beta   90.00
_cell.angle_gamma   90.00
#
_symmetry.space_group_name_H-M   'P 1'
#
loop_
_entity.id
_entity.type
_entity.pdbx_description
1 polymer ?
#
loop_
_entity_poly.entity_id
_entity_poly.type
_entity_poly.pdbx_seq_one_letter_code
_entity_poly.pdbx_strand_id
1 'polypeptide(L)'
;MALGAAGVAGPEVTERRWPEWYGSDLSVSLQGVAADTISYLADLGRTVTRLYIYDCPDLTTGSLEPLTRFPKLERLTLSGGVTDAVSLEPLTRYPGLWVLTLSGGVPDAVSLEPLTRCPKLLSLTLSGGVPDGVLDSLSGCPGLQTLTLGDLQRPAETAFTAAAYTRLVKSCRKLWSLYLHCTADTGRAVLTALKEADLGRDSDGEPRTIWLIVPEELYRQLKSQQGDGVLVLEWCD
;
A
#
# COMPACT_ATOMS: atom_id res chain seq x y z
N MET A 1 -5.66 -46.75 13.59
CA MET A 1 -6.56 -45.68 14.07
C MET A 1 -6.36 -44.49 13.14
N ALA A 2 -7.07 -44.50 12.01
CA ALA A 2 -7.04 -43.45 11.00
C ALA A 2 -8.50 -43.06 10.75
N LEU A 3 -8.87 -41.85 11.18
CA LEU A 3 -10.10 -41.15 10.84
C LEU A 3 -9.63 -40.04 9.91
N GLY A 4 -10.01 -39.95 8.63
CA GLY A 4 -11.35 -40.07 8.07
C GLY A 4 -11.59 -38.75 7.36
N ALA A 5 -11.12 -38.64 6.11
CA ALA A 5 -11.24 -37.42 5.30
C ALA A 5 -12.70 -37.23 4.89
N ALA A 6 -13.36 -36.21 5.42
CA ALA A 6 -14.67 -35.76 4.97
C ALA A 6 -14.47 -34.62 3.96
N GLY A 7 -14.59 -34.96 2.67
CA GLY A 7 -14.72 -33.98 1.60
C GLY A 7 -16.13 -33.38 1.63
N VAL A 8 -16.20 -32.05 1.57
CA VAL A 8 -17.43 -31.33 1.23
C VAL A 8 -17.12 -30.50 -0.01
N ALA A 9 -17.79 -30.83 -1.11
CA ALA A 9 -17.72 -30.12 -2.37
C ALA A 9 -18.50 -28.80 -2.27
N GLY A 10 -17.78 -27.69 -2.45
CA GLY A 10 -18.30 -26.34 -2.72
C GLY A 10 -17.59 -25.80 -3.98
N PRO A 11 -18.11 -24.71 -4.59
CA PRO A 11 -17.79 -24.35 -5.98
C PRO A 11 -16.29 -24.21 -6.24
N GLU A 12 -15.90 -24.60 -7.45
CA GLU A 12 -14.52 -24.75 -7.94
C GLU A 12 -13.64 -23.54 -7.59
N VAL A 13 -12.85 -23.68 -6.52
CA VAL A 13 -11.75 -22.76 -6.19
C VAL A 13 -10.63 -23.07 -7.17
N THR A 14 -10.56 -22.34 -8.29
CA THR A 14 -9.46 -22.44 -9.23
C THR A 14 -8.19 -21.87 -8.59
N GLU A 15 -7.31 -22.80 -8.20
CA GLU A 15 -5.94 -22.62 -7.72
C GLU A 15 -5.76 -22.00 -6.31
N ARG A 16 -5.63 -22.90 -5.32
CA ARG A 16 -5.17 -22.55 -3.96
C ARG A 16 -3.64 -22.56 -3.92
N ARG A 17 -3.00 -21.40 -4.01
CA ARG A 17 -1.57 -21.25 -3.66
C ARG A 17 -1.43 -21.05 -2.13
N TRP A 18 -1.27 -22.18 -1.45
CA TRP A 18 -1.04 -22.35 -0.01
C TRP A 18 0.28 -21.66 0.46
N PRO A 19 0.44 -21.39 1.77
CA PRO A 19 1.31 -20.34 2.31
C PRO A 19 2.83 -20.56 2.10
N GLU A 20 3.55 -19.48 1.76
CA GLU A 20 5.01 -19.47 1.69
C GLU A 20 5.61 -18.94 3.01
N TRP A 21 6.44 -19.76 3.65
CA TRP A 21 7.13 -19.39 4.89
C TRP A 21 8.37 -18.56 4.56
N TYR A 22 8.37 -17.28 4.93
CA TYR A 22 9.59 -16.47 4.99
C TYR A 22 9.93 -16.23 6.47
N GLY A 23 10.62 -17.19 7.09
CA GLY A 23 10.95 -17.17 8.52
C GLY A 23 9.82 -17.69 9.42
N SER A 24 9.61 -17.08 10.60
CA SER A 24 8.56 -17.44 11.56
C SER A 24 7.17 -16.86 11.23
N ASP A 25 7.03 -16.21 10.08
CA ASP A 25 5.82 -15.52 9.64
C ASP A 25 4.96 -16.41 8.76
N LEU A 26 3.69 -16.57 9.13
CA LEU A 26 2.70 -17.24 8.30
C LEU A 26 2.13 -16.22 7.31
N SER A 27 2.47 -16.40 6.03
CA SER A 27 1.81 -15.72 4.91
C SER A 27 0.55 -16.49 4.51
N VAL A 28 -0.48 -15.85 3.97
CA VAL A 28 -1.62 -16.55 3.34
C VAL A 28 -1.95 -15.81 2.06
N SER A 29 -2.09 -16.54 0.96
CA SER A 29 -2.50 -16.00 -0.34
C SER A 29 -3.86 -16.57 -0.73
N LEU A 30 -4.79 -15.68 -1.02
CA LEU A 30 -6.15 -16.04 -1.41
C LEU A 30 -6.44 -15.42 -2.78
N GLN A 31 -7.05 -16.18 -3.68
CA GLN A 31 -7.41 -15.73 -5.03
C GLN A 31 -8.88 -16.06 -5.29
N GLY A 32 -9.63 -15.14 -5.92
CA GLY A 32 -11.05 -15.37 -6.24
C GLY A 32 -11.95 -15.47 -5.01
N VAL A 33 -11.70 -14.60 -4.01
CA VAL A 33 -12.22 -14.77 -2.65
C VAL A 33 -13.57 -14.08 -2.50
N ALA A 34 -14.64 -14.85 -2.27
CA ALA A 34 -15.88 -14.30 -1.71
C ALA A 34 -15.70 -14.04 -0.20
N ALA A 35 -16.42 -13.05 0.35
CA ALA A 35 -16.25 -12.58 1.73
C ALA A 35 -16.41 -13.69 2.81
N ASP A 36 -17.10 -14.78 2.47
CA ASP A 36 -17.26 -15.97 3.30
C ASP A 36 -15.97 -16.78 3.48
N THR A 37 -15.07 -16.79 2.50
CA THR A 37 -13.81 -17.52 2.52
C THR A 37 -12.85 -16.97 3.59
N ILE A 38 -12.90 -15.67 3.86
CA ILE A 38 -12.14 -15.04 4.94
C ILE A 38 -12.64 -15.53 6.32
N SER A 39 -13.94 -15.84 6.43
CA SER A 39 -14.51 -16.36 7.68
C SER A 39 -13.98 -17.75 8.04
N TYR A 40 -13.61 -18.57 7.05
CA TYR A 40 -12.99 -19.89 7.27
C TYR A 40 -11.53 -19.82 7.74
N LEU A 41 -10.88 -18.66 7.65
CA LEU A 41 -9.49 -18.46 8.09
C LEU A 41 -9.40 -17.98 9.54
N ALA A 42 -10.53 -17.86 10.25
CA ALA A 42 -10.59 -17.44 11.65
C ALA A 42 -9.67 -18.26 12.57
N ASP A 43 -9.54 -19.57 12.31
CA ASP A 43 -8.71 -20.47 13.13
C ASP A 43 -7.21 -20.30 12.84
N LEU A 44 -6.83 -19.96 11.60
CA LEU A 44 -5.45 -19.58 11.26
C LEU A 44 -5.12 -18.15 11.72
N GLY A 45 -6.12 -17.31 11.99
CA GLY A 45 -5.89 -15.88 12.13
C GLY A 45 -5.05 -15.45 13.33
N ARG A 46 -4.89 -16.32 14.33
CA ARG A 46 -4.03 -16.04 15.49
C ARG A 46 -2.53 -16.05 15.19
N THR A 47 -2.11 -16.63 14.06
CA THR A 47 -0.70 -16.77 13.68
C THR A 47 -0.33 -16.09 12.37
N VAL A 48 -1.31 -15.76 11.51
CA VAL A 48 -1.04 -15.06 10.25
C VAL A 48 -0.54 -13.64 10.53
N THR A 49 0.65 -13.34 10.00
CA THR A 49 1.25 -12.01 10.05
C THR A 49 1.22 -11.33 8.68
N ARG A 50 1.08 -12.09 7.59
CA ARG A 50 1.01 -11.55 6.22
C ARG A 50 -0.17 -12.14 5.46
N LEU A 51 -1.00 -11.28 4.87
CA LEU A 51 -2.16 -11.70 4.10
C LEU A 51 -2.13 -11.04 2.71
N TYR A 52 -2.31 -11.86 1.68
CA TYR A 52 -2.41 -11.45 0.30
C TYR A 52 -3.76 -11.90 -0.23
N ILE A 53 -4.52 -10.96 -0.76
CA ILE A 53 -5.85 -11.17 -1.33
C ILE A 53 -5.77 -10.68 -2.78
N TYR A 54 -5.98 -11.58 -3.72
CA TYR A 54 -5.93 -11.34 -5.15
C TYR A 54 -7.30 -11.54 -5.78
N ASP A 55 -7.61 -10.72 -6.79
CA ASP A 55 -8.72 -10.87 -7.71
C ASP A 55 -10.06 -11.09 -6.98
N CYS A 56 -10.50 -10.05 -6.26
CA CYS A 56 -11.74 -10.09 -5.50
C CYS A 56 -12.76 -9.09 -6.06
N PRO A 57 -13.56 -9.49 -7.07
CA PRO A 57 -14.58 -8.62 -7.65
C PRO A 57 -15.69 -8.23 -6.65
N ASP A 58 -15.85 -8.99 -5.57
CA ASP A 58 -16.93 -8.84 -4.58
C ASP A 58 -16.50 -8.21 -3.24
N LEU A 59 -15.34 -7.53 -3.18
CA LEU A 59 -14.97 -6.75 -1.98
C LEU A 59 -15.96 -5.60 -1.80
N THR A 60 -16.92 -5.79 -0.90
CA THR A 60 -17.90 -4.78 -0.47
C THR A 60 -17.55 -4.22 0.90
N THR A 61 -18.37 -3.30 1.41
CA THR A 61 -18.17 -2.48 2.60
C THR A 61 -17.99 -3.29 3.90
N GLY A 62 -18.36 -4.58 3.90
CA GLY A 62 -18.19 -5.52 5.03
C GLY A 62 -17.16 -6.65 4.80
N SER A 63 -16.54 -6.73 3.62
CA SER A 63 -15.67 -7.86 3.26
C SER A 63 -14.37 -7.93 4.07
N LEU A 64 -13.92 -6.81 4.65
CA LEU A 64 -12.73 -6.75 5.51
C LEU A 64 -13.05 -6.90 7.01
N GLU A 65 -14.33 -6.98 7.41
CA GLU A 65 -14.68 -7.22 8.83
C GLU A 65 -14.17 -8.57 9.37
N PRO A 66 -14.24 -9.68 8.62
CA PRO A 66 -13.72 -10.97 9.10
C PRO A 66 -12.21 -10.93 9.31
N LEU A 67 -11.50 -9.98 8.67
CA LEU A 67 -10.07 -9.80 8.91
C LEU A 67 -9.76 -9.38 10.35
N THR A 68 -10.72 -8.86 11.13
CA THR A 68 -10.51 -8.43 12.53
C THR A 68 -10.06 -9.57 13.44
N ARG A 69 -10.17 -10.81 12.96
CA ARG A 69 -9.71 -12.04 13.61
C ARG A 69 -8.22 -12.33 13.40
N PHE A 70 -7.49 -11.46 12.70
CA PHE A 70 -6.02 -11.51 12.53
C PHE A 70 -5.32 -10.49 13.45
N PRO A 71 -5.25 -10.72 14.78
CA PRO A 71 -4.69 -9.73 15.72
C PRO A 71 -3.19 -9.49 15.55
N LYS A 72 -2.48 -10.41 14.87
CA LYS A 72 -1.05 -10.31 14.56
C LYS A 72 -0.78 -9.87 13.12
N LEU A 73 -1.81 -9.43 12.38
CA LEU A 73 -1.61 -9.00 11.01
C LEU A 73 -0.70 -7.76 10.97
N GLU A 74 0.37 -7.91 10.22
CA GLU A 74 1.43 -6.93 10.07
C GLU A 74 1.50 -6.39 8.65
N ARG A 75 1.20 -7.25 7.66
CA ARG A 75 1.23 -6.90 6.24
C ARG A 75 -0.05 -7.36 5.54
N LEU A 76 -0.68 -6.46 4.80
CA LEU A 76 -1.87 -6.74 4.00
C LEU A 76 -1.64 -6.30 2.55
N THR A 77 -1.90 -7.18 1.60
CA THR A 77 -1.95 -6.87 0.16
C THR A 77 -3.35 -7.14 -0.36
N LEU A 78 -3.98 -6.14 -0.96
CA LEU A 78 -5.24 -6.25 -1.69
C LEU A 78 -4.96 -5.96 -3.17
N SER A 79 -5.18 -6.93 -4.04
CA SER A 79 -4.91 -6.85 -5.47
C SER A 79 -6.14 -7.20 -6.29
N GLY A 80 -6.35 -6.49 -7.39
CA GLY A 80 -7.50 -6.69 -8.29
C GLY A 80 -8.36 -5.45 -8.49
N GLY A 81 -7.91 -4.29 -7.98
CA GLY A 81 -8.68 -3.05 -8.00
C GLY A 81 -9.55 -2.92 -6.77
N VAL A 82 -9.48 -1.76 -6.13
CA VAL A 82 -10.40 -1.41 -5.05
C VAL A 82 -11.66 -0.84 -5.71
N THR A 83 -12.84 -1.40 -5.45
CA THR A 83 -14.09 -0.83 -5.96
C THR A 83 -14.57 0.31 -5.04
N ASP A 84 -15.45 1.18 -5.54
CA ASP A 84 -16.05 2.27 -4.74
C ASP A 84 -16.80 1.76 -3.49
N ALA A 85 -17.16 0.47 -3.46
CA ALA A 85 -17.88 -0.16 -2.36
C ALA A 85 -16.96 -0.62 -1.21
N VAL A 86 -15.63 -0.64 -1.39
CA VAL A 86 -14.68 -1.10 -0.39
C VAL A 86 -14.52 -0.07 0.72
N SER A 87 -14.80 -0.45 1.96
CA SER A 87 -14.47 0.36 3.14
C SER A 87 -13.20 -0.15 3.81
N LEU A 88 -12.25 0.76 4.03
CA LEU A 88 -11.02 0.50 4.78
C LEU A 88 -11.19 0.72 6.30
N GLU A 89 -12.40 1.07 6.77
CA GLU A 89 -12.67 1.28 8.20
C GLU A 89 -12.26 0.08 9.09
N PRO A 90 -12.44 -1.20 8.67
CA PRO A 90 -11.95 -2.33 9.45
C PRO A 90 -10.43 -2.32 9.67
N LEU A 91 -9.65 -1.64 8.82
CA LEU A 91 -8.19 -1.55 8.96
C LEU A 91 -7.75 -0.83 10.24
N THR A 92 -8.57 0.10 10.74
CA THR A 92 -8.32 0.85 11.99
C THR A 92 -8.22 -0.06 13.22
N ARG A 93 -8.72 -1.29 13.13
CA ARG A 93 -8.73 -2.27 14.23
C ARG A 93 -7.48 -3.15 14.27
N TYR A 94 -6.52 -2.97 13.36
CA TYR A 94 -5.24 -3.70 13.36
C TYR A 94 -4.11 -2.87 13.99
N PRO A 95 -3.85 -3.01 15.31
CA PRO A 95 -2.78 -2.27 15.96
C PRO A 95 -1.38 -2.70 15.51
N GLY A 96 -1.26 -3.82 14.78
CA GLY A 96 -0.01 -4.37 14.26
C GLY A 96 0.30 -4.05 12.80
N LEU A 97 -0.67 -3.56 12.03
CA LEU A 97 -0.51 -3.36 10.59
C LEU A 97 0.50 -2.24 10.33
N TRP A 98 1.60 -2.58 9.66
CA TRP A 98 2.66 -1.64 9.33
C TRP A 98 2.98 -1.55 7.85
N VAL A 99 2.54 -2.53 7.05
CA VAL A 99 2.60 -2.50 5.58
C VAL A 99 1.23 -2.74 4.97
N LEU A 100 0.80 -1.84 4.08
CA LEU A 100 -0.40 -2.01 3.26
C LEU A 100 -0.06 -1.85 1.77
N THR A 101 -0.54 -2.77 0.95
CA THR A 101 -0.45 -2.68 -0.52
C THR A 101 -1.86 -2.73 -1.10
N LEU A 102 -2.23 -1.73 -1.89
CA LEU A 102 -3.45 -1.70 -2.70
C LEU A 102 -3.05 -1.64 -4.17
N SER A 103 -3.39 -2.67 -4.95
CA SER A 103 -3.02 -2.76 -6.36
C SER A 103 -4.23 -2.97 -7.28
N GLY A 104 -4.12 -2.40 -8.48
CA GLY A 104 -5.17 -2.45 -9.51
C GLY A 104 -6.06 -1.21 -9.58
N GLY A 105 -5.67 -0.13 -8.92
CA GLY A 105 -6.33 1.18 -8.94
C GLY A 105 -7.10 1.45 -7.66
N VAL A 106 -7.05 2.70 -7.23
CA VAL A 106 -7.88 3.24 -6.15
C VAL A 106 -8.73 4.36 -6.74
N PRO A 107 -10.06 4.16 -6.87
CA PRO A 107 -10.97 5.18 -7.37
C PRO A 107 -10.98 6.41 -6.46
N ASP A 108 -11.31 7.56 -7.03
CA ASP A 108 -11.40 8.83 -6.28
C ASP A 108 -12.46 8.80 -5.17
N ALA A 109 -13.48 7.95 -5.32
CA ALA A 109 -14.52 7.75 -4.31
C ALA A 109 -14.01 7.02 -3.05
N VAL A 110 -12.87 6.33 -3.12
CA VAL A 110 -12.32 5.59 -1.99
C VAL A 110 -11.45 6.50 -1.14
N SER A 111 -11.93 6.81 0.06
CA SER A 111 -11.16 7.55 1.06
C SER A 111 -10.16 6.65 1.80
N LEU A 112 -8.90 7.09 1.88
CA LEU A 112 -7.86 6.47 2.70
C LEU A 112 -7.79 7.06 4.12
N GLU A 113 -8.75 7.91 4.51
CA GLU A 113 -8.84 8.50 5.85
C GLU A 113 -8.76 7.47 6.99
N PRO A 114 -9.33 6.25 6.90
CA PRO A 114 -9.14 5.23 7.94
C PRO A 114 -7.67 4.91 8.25
N LEU A 115 -6.77 5.03 7.26
CA LEU A 115 -5.34 4.76 7.46
C LEU A 115 -4.68 5.75 8.43
N THR A 116 -5.23 6.95 8.58
CA THR A 116 -4.77 7.95 9.57
C THR A 116 -4.88 7.46 11.00
N ARG A 117 -5.80 6.50 11.24
CA ARG A 117 -6.08 5.87 12.54
C ARG A 117 -5.30 4.56 12.73
N CYS A 118 -4.43 4.18 11.79
CA CYS A 118 -3.53 3.03 11.91
C CYS A 118 -2.19 3.48 12.51
N PRO A 119 -1.96 3.33 13.83
CA PRO A 119 -0.84 3.99 14.53
C PRO A 119 0.54 3.44 14.14
N LYS A 120 0.59 2.23 13.56
CA LYS A 120 1.83 1.57 13.14
C LYS A 120 2.03 1.53 11.63
N LEU A 121 1.15 2.15 10.84
CA LEU A 121 1.32 2.15 9.39
C LEU A 121 2.57 2.95 9.01
N LEU A 122 3.59 2.26 8.49
CA LEU A 122 4.88 2.85 8.10
C LEU A 122 5.06 2.85 6.58
N SER A 123 4.52 1.83 5.89
CA SER A 123 4.70 1.65 4.46
C SER A 123 3.35 1.46 3.76
N LEU A 124 3.15 2.24 2.70
CA LEU A 124 1.96 2.14 1.84
C LEU A 124 2.40 2.00 0.38
N THR A 125 1.80 1.05 -0.34
CA THR A 125 1.98 0.89 -1.79
C THR A 125 0.62 1.04 -2.47
N LEU A 126 0.53 1.93 -3.46
CA LEU A 126 -0.65 2.14 -4.30
C LEU A 126 -0.26 1.97 -5.77
N SER A 127 -0.95 1.11 -6.52
CA SER A 127 -0.72 0.93 -7.96
C SER A 127 -2.02 0.86 -8.76
N GLY A 128 -1.95 1.20 -10.06
CA GLY A 128 -3.09 1.12 -10.98
C GLY A 128 -3.93 2.40 -11.13
N GLY A 129 -3.36 3.57 -10.87
CA GLY A 129 -4.05 4.86 -10.95
C GLY A 129 -4.42 5.38 -9.56
N VAL A 130 -3.91 6.55 -9.22
CA VAL A 130 -4.09 7.20 -7.92
C VAL A 130 -4.45 8.66 -8.17
N PRO A 131 -5.68 9.09 -7.90
CA PRO A 131 -6.09 10.49 -8.05
C PRO A 131 -5.61 11.34 -6.86
N ASP A 132 -5.65 12.67 -7.03
CA ASP A 132 -5.25 13.63 -5.99
C ASP A 132 -6.05 13.47 -4.69
N GLY A 133 -7.36 13.16 -4.75
CA GLY A 133 -8.20 12.97 -3.56
C GLY A 133 -7.73 11.81 -2.67
N VAL A 134 -7.20 10.76 -3.29
CA VAL A 134 -6.61 9.60 -2.59
C VAL A 134 -5.31 10.00 -1.90
N LEU A 135 -4.45 10.79 -2.57
CA LEU A 135 -3.21 11.30 -1.96
C LEU A 135 -3.49 12.29 -0.82
N ASP A 136 -4.51 13.15 -0.99
CA ASP A 136 -4.91 14.11 0.04
C ASP A 136 -5.43 13.41 1.30
N SER A 137 -6.10 12.26 1.15
CA SER A 137 -6.52 11.42 2.27
C SER A 137 -5.36 10.88 3.12
N LEU A 138 -4.15 10.76 2.55
CA LEU A 138 -2.95 10.32 3.27
C LEU A 138 -2.31 11.40 4.13
N SER A 139 -2.66 12.68 3.93
CA SER A 139 -2.09 13.81 4.67
C SER A 139 -2.19 13.66 6.20
N GLY A 140 -3.18 12.91 6.69
CA GLY A 140 -3.37 12.63 8.11
C GLY A 140 -2.62 11.41 8.66
N CYS A 141 -1.75 10.74 7.90
CA CYS A 141 -1.02 9.55 8.37
C CYS A 141 0.28 9.93 9.11
N PRO A 142 0.31 10.01 10.46
CA PRO A 142 1.44 10.59 11.19
C PRO A 142 2.68 9.69 11.20
N GLY A 143 2.50 8.40 10.92
CA GLY A 143 3.52 7.37 10.97
C GLY A 143 4.14 7.02 9.62
N LEU A 144 3.59 7.49 8.50
CA LEU A 144 3.98 7.04 7.17
C LEU A 144 5.42 7.48 6.86
N GLN A 145 6.27 6.51 6.56
CA GLN A 145 7.70 6.66 6.30
C GLN A 145 8.05 6.37 4.84
N THR A 146 7.37 5.37 4.27
CA THR A 146 7.57 4.92 2.91
C THR A 146 6.26 4.94 2.14
N LEU A 147 6.26 5.57 0.97
CA LEU A 147 5.16 5.53 0.03
C LEU A 147 5.67 5.04 -1.33
N THR A 148 4.97 4.08 -1.91
CA THR A 148 5.23 3.57 -3.25
C THR A 148 4.03 3.84 -4.13
N LEU A 149 4.25 4.54 -5.25
CA LEU A 149 3.23 4.88 -6.24
C LEU A 149 3.61 4.28 -7.59
N GLY A 150 2.77 3.37 -8.06
CA GLY A 150 2.97 2.61 -9.29
C GLY A 150 3.53 1.20 -9.06
N ASP A 151 3.54 0.41 -10.12
CA ASP A 151 4.06 -0.97 -10.16
C ASP A 151 4.81 -1.16 -11.49
N LEU A 152 5.89 -1.93 -11.49
CA LEU A 152 6.68 -2.31 -12.67
C LEU A 152 5.80 -2.90 -13.79
N GLN A 153 4.71 -3.57 -13.42
CA GLN A 153 3.77 -4.20 -14.36
C GLN A 153 2.81 -3.21 -15.04
N ARG A 154 2.52 -2.08 -14.39
CA ARG A 154 1.55 -1.07 -14.86
C ARG A 154 2.07 0.31 -14.47
N PRO A 155 2.81 1.02 -15.36
CA PRO A 155 3.12 2.41 -15.11
C PRO A 155 1.81 3.13 -14.80
N ALA A 156 1.74 3.76 -13.63
CA ALA A 156 0.54 4.48 -13.25
C ALA A 156 0.23 5.46 -14.40
N GLU A 157 -0.90 5.29 -15.07
CA GLU A 157 -1.47 6.38 -15.85
C GLU A 157 -1.80 7.46 -14.82
N THR A 158 -0.87 8.40 -14.66
CA THR A 158 -0.80 9.24 -13.46
C THR A 158 -1.92 10.28 -13.50
N ALA A 159 -3.00 10.00 -12.78
CA ALA A 159 -4.11 10.92 -12.52
C ALA A 159 -3.85 11.88 -11.33
N PHE A 160 -2.59 12.03 -10.92
CA PHE A 160 -2.19 12.88 -9.80
C PHE A 160 -1.34 14.08 -10.26
N THR A 161 -1.32 15.14 -9.47
CA THR A 161 -0.59 16.38 -9.74
C THR A 161 0.62 16.55 -8.81
N ALA A 162 1.61 17.31 -9.28
CA ALA A 162 2.73 17.79 -8.48
C ALA A 162 2.30 18.45 -7.15
N ALA A 163 1.18 19.18 -7.17
CA ALA A 163 0.66 19.87 -6.00
C ALA A 163 0.20 18.90 -4.89
N ALA A 164 -0.33 17.73 -5.25
CA ALA A 164 -0.71 16.71 -4.28
C ALA A 164 0.52 16.18 -3.51
N TYR A 165 1.67 16.00 -4.17
CA TYR A 165 2.92 15.64 -3.48
C TYR A 165 3.38 16.71 -2.52
N THR A 166 3.34 17.98 -2.92
CA THR A 166 3.73 19.09 -2.02
C THR A 166 2.88 19.09 -0.76
N ARG A 167 1.56 18.86 -0.87
CA ARG A 167 0.67 18.74 0.30
C ARG A 167 0.98 17.51 1.14
N LEU A 168 1.21 16.37 0.49
CA LEU A 168 1.52 15.11 1.13
C LEU A 168 2.80 15.18 1.95
N VAL A 169 3.91 15.66 1.37
CA VAL A 169 5.20 15.72 2.08
C VAL A 169 5.19 16.74 3.21
N LYS A 170 4.44 17.84 3.07
CA LYS A 170 4.26 18.82 4.16
C LYS A 170 3.48 18.24 5.34
N SER A 171 2.50 17.38 5.07
CA SER A 171 1.62 16.81 6.08
C SER A 171 2.22 15.56 6.73
N CYS A 172 2.72 14.62 5.92
CA CYS A 172 3.38 13.40 6.39
C CYS A 172 4.82 13.69 6.80
N ARG A 173 5.04 14.27 7.98
CA ARG A 173 6.36 14.72 8.46
C ARG A 173 7.40 13.62 8.62
N LYS A 174 6.98 12.36 8.75
CA LYS A 174 7.87 11.20 8.87
C LYS A 174 8.21 10.55 7.52
N LEU A 175 7.65 11.03 6.42
CA LEU A 175 7.91 10.46 5.10
C LEU A 175 9.33 10.82 4.64
N TRP A 176 10.17 9.82 4.41
CA TRP A 176 11.54 10.01 3.93
C TRP A 176 11.84 9.17 2.69
N SER A 177 11.01 8.18 2.36
CA SER A 177 11.16 7.34 1.17
C SER A 177 9.93 7.41 0.27
N LEU A 178 10.14 7.79 -0.99
CA LEU A 178 9.10 7.85 -2.01
C LEU A 178 9.55 7.06 -3.25
N TYR A 179 8.92 5.92 -3.49
CA TYR A 179 9.11 5.14 -4.70
C TYR A 179 8.10 5.60 -5.75
N LEU A 180 8.59 5.96 -6.92
CA LEU A 180 7.76 6.52 -7.98
C LEU A 180 8.03 5.80 -9.30
N HIS A 181 7.00 5.11 -9.80
CA HIS A 181 6.99 4.53 -11.13
C HIS A 181 6.05 5.31 -12.03
N CYS A 182 6.60 6.27 -12.78
CA CYS A 182 5.85 7.17 -13.65
C CYS A 182 6.61 7.50 -14.94
N THR A 183 5.98 8.29 -15.81
CA THR A 183 6.65 8.87 -16.98
C THR A 183 7.71 9.89 -16.56
N ALA A 184 8.65 10.19 -17.47
CA ALA A 184 9.70 11.18 -17.20
C ALA A 184 9.17 12.59 -16.92
N ASP A 185 8.09 12.99 -17.60
CA ASP A 185 7.45 14.29 -17.42
C ASP A 185 6.85 14.42 -16.02
N THR A 186 6.10 13.40 -15.58
CA THR A 186 5.54 13.36 -14.23
C THR A 186 6.65 13.29 -13.18
N GLY A 187 7.70 12.50 -13.42
CA GLY A 187 8.83 12.39 -12.50
C GLY A 187 9.55 13.73 -12.29
N ARG A 188 9.77 14.49 -13.37
CA ARG A 188 10.33 15.85 -13.29
C ARG A 188 9.41 16.81 -12.55
N ALA A 189 8.11 16.78 -12.85
CA ALA A 189 7.13 17.64 -12.17
C ALA A 189 7.09 17.37 -10.65
N VAL A 190 7.09 16.10 -10.25
CA VAL A 190 7.14 15.69 -8.84
C VAL A 190 8.45 16.12 -8.20
N LEU A 191 9.60 15.87 -8.84
CA LEU A 191 10.90 16.30 -8.32
C LEU A 191 10.95 17.82 -8.08
N THR A 192 10.51 18.63 -9.05
CA THR A 192 10.45 20.08 -8.90
C THR A 192 9.54 20.48 -7.73
N ALA A 193 8.34 19.88 -7.65
CA ALA A 193 7.39 20.17 -6.58
C ALA A 193 7.87 19.77 -5.18
N LEU A 194 8.69 18.72 -5.09
CA LEU A 194 9.34 18.29 -3.85
C LEU A 194 10.44 19.26 -3.43
N LYS A 195 11.21 19.80 -4.39
CA LYS A 195 12.26 20.79 -4.12
C LYS A 195 11.69 22.15 -3.73
N GLU A 196 10.57 22.54 -4.36
CA GLU A 196 9.82 23.76 -4.01
C GLU A 196 9.00 23.58 -2.72
N ALA A 197 8.74 22.34 -2.31
CA ALA A 197 8.14 22.08 -1.01
C ALA A 197 9.16 22.43 0.07
N ASP A 198 8.82 23.39 0.93
CA ASP A 198 9.54 23.57 2.19
C ASP A 198 9.38 22.30 3.05
N LEU A 199 10.36 21.40 2.96
CA LEU A 199 10.42 20.14 3.71
C LEU A 199 10.65 20.39 5.21
N GLY A 200 11.17 21.57 5.55
CA GLY A 200 11.54 21.96 6.90
C GLY A 200 12.67 21.11 7.48
N ARG A 201 12.63 20.94 8.80
CA ARG A 201 13.61 20.16 9.57
C ARG A 201 12.93 18.98 10.26
N ASP A 202 13.72 17.95 10.52
CA ASP A 202 13.32 16.80 11.34
C ASP A 202 13.34 17.17 12.83
N SER A 203 12.88 16.25 13.68
CA SER A 203 12.85 16.43 15.14
C SER A 203 14.21 16.76 15.73
N ASP A 204 15.27 16.30 15.06
CA ASP A 204 16.65 16.40 15.52
C ASP A 204 17.32 17.71 15.05
N GLY A 205 16.56 18.57 14.34
CA GLY A 205 17.00 19.87 13.85
C GLY A 205 17.71 19.83 12.49
N GLU A 206 18.01 18.65 11.96
CA GLU A 206 18.61 18.49 10.63
C GLU A 206 17.62 18.80 9.50
N PRO A 207 18.07 19.32 8.34
CA PRO A 207 17.23 19.49 7.16
C PRO A 207 16.62 18.15 6.76
N ARG A 208 15.28 18.13 6.66
CA ARG A 208 14.57 16.91 6.28
C ARG A 208 14.92 16.54 4.85
N THR A 209 15.28 15.27 4.64
CA THR A 209 15.63 14.75 3.32
C THR A 209 14.61 13.72 2.86
N ILE A 210 14.17 13.82 1.61
CA ILE A 210 13.32 12.83 0.93
C ILE A 210 14.15 12.11 -0.11
N TRP A 211 14.11 10.79 -0.06
CA TRP A 211 14.66 9.91 -1.08
C TRP A 211 13.56 9.62 -2.10
N LEU A 212 13.76 10.12 -3.32
CA LEU A 212 12.94 9.81 -4.48
C LEU A 212 13.59 8.64 -5.22
N ILE A 213 13.02 7.45 -5.06
CA ILE A 213 13.50 6.22 -5.68
C ILE A 213 12.71 5.98 -6.96
N VAL A 214 13.42 5.84 -8.08
CA VAL A 214 12.83 5.72 -9.42
C VAL A 214 13.51 4.62 -10.23
N PRO A 215 12.85 4.05 -11.25
CA PRO A 215 13.47 3.09 -12.16
C PRO A 215 14.74 3.65 -12.81
N GLU A 216 15.68 2.77 -13.17
CA GLU A 216 17.01 3.13 -13.71
C GLU A 216 16.95 4.20 -14.82
N GLU A 217 16.03 4.03 -15.78
CA GLU A 217 15.88 4.96 -16.90
C GLU A 217 15.53 6.38 -16.42
N LEU A 218 14.62 6.48 -15.46
CA LEU A 218 14.22 7.77 -14.89
C LEU A 218 15.30 8.32 -13.96
N TYR A 219 16.00 7.46 -13.21
CA TYR A 219 17.13 7.84 -12.36
C TYR A 219 18.20 8.57 -13.17
N ARG A 220 18.61 8.01 -14.32
CA ARG A 220 19.64 8.63 -15.19
C ARG A 220 19.24 10.03 -15.66
N GLN A 221 17.95 10.27 -15.85
CA GLN A 221 17.42 11.57 -16.31
C GLN A 221 17.25 12.58 -15.16
N LEU A 222 16.87 12.12 -13.97
CA LEU A 222 16.55 12.99 -12.82
C LEU A 222 17.74 13.22 -11.89
N LYS A 223 18.76 12.36 -11.90
CA LYS A 223 19.87 12.42 -10.93
C LYS A 223 20.60 13.75 -10.94
N SER A 224 20.78 14.37 -12.11
CA SER A 224 21.42 15.68 -12.24
C SER A 224 20.59 16.84 -11.67
N GLN A 225 19.29 16.62 -11.42
CA GLN A 225 18.33 17.61 -10.95
C GLN A 225 18.06 17.52 -9.43
N GLN A 226 18.65 16.55 -8.73
CA GLN A 226 18.55 16.39 -7.27
C GLN A 226 19.07 17.63 -6.53
N GLY A 227 18.68 17.79 -5.26
CA GLY A 227 19.05 18.94 -4.42
C GLY A 227 17.90 19.38 -3.53
N ASP A 228 18.11 20.43 -2.75
CA ASP A 228 17.07 21.08 -1.92
C ASP A 228 16.35 20.11 -0.98
N GLY A 229 17.10 19.17 -0.38
CA GLY A 229 16.56 18.14 0.51
C GLY A 229 15.92 16.95 -0.22
N VAL A 230 16.05 16.85 -1.55
CA VAL A 230 15.57 15.70 -2.34
C VAL A 230 16.75 14.96 -2.96
N LEU A 231 16.92 13.69 -2.61
CA LEU A 231 17.92 12.79 -3.18
C LEU A 231 17.24 11.84 -4.16
N VAL A 232 17.74 11.77 -5.38
CA VAL A 232 17.24 10.81 -6.38
C VAL A 232 18.08 9.55 -6.30
N LEU A 233 17.45 8.40 -6.08
CA LEU A 233 18.09 7.09 -5.99
C LEU A 233 17.52 6.15 -7.04
N GLU A 234 18.34 5.20 -7.45
CA GLU A 234 17.93 4.14 -8.36
C GLU A 234 17.20 3.05 -7.56
N TRP A 235 16.11 2.55 -8.13
CA TRP A 235 15.42 1.39 -7.61
C TRP A 235 16.26 0.13 -7.88
N CYS A 236 16.84 -0.46 -6.84
CA CYS A 236 17.52 -1.75 -6.93
C CYS A 236 16.55 -2.87 -6.57
N ASP A 237 16.39 -3.85 -7.48
CA ASP A 237 15.64 -5.09 -7.27
C ASP A 237 16.35 -6.07 -6.31
#